data_AF-A0A8S1GS45-F1
#
_entry.id   AF-A0A8S1GS45-F1
#
_cell.length_a   1.000
_cell.length_b   1.000
_cell.length_c   1.000
_cell.angle_alpha   90.00
_cell.angle_beta   90.00
_cell.angle_gamma   90.00
#
_symmetry.space_group_name_H-M   'P 1'
#
loop_
_entity.id
_entity.type
_entity.pdbx_description
1 polymer ?
#
loop_
_entity_poly.entity_id
_entity_poly.type
_entity_poly.pdbx_seq_one_letter_code
_entity_poly.pdbx_strand_id
1 'polypeptide(L)'
;MATFASSELARKIADGEEDEPTSSTSGTSVPEEQSKPEPKRLGAKETQSIFALKNEFLKKRNALIKTKLPDAYVAGKSNVIAMKKEEKTVLLSEKAARAKRIKENEDAIRREENEKFAAANQKLKEKAELYDRLKEQNVVLHNSDNSPIEFMVDFNAKKRQKEAEKEREEEEGPIRRGREPSIERYHHAEEQRVYGVSHMRFSSNEEKRSEEIKELLDMSKKTLEERNKRKMQQAEKEKLRRAKIAKLRAAAGLPEKEPSPEPEVNLEEIPIPAPHETPEQRHERLIKSDREWDRGKGRYTTWIEKQRDERDDEFKPPESYFRK
;
A
#
# COMPACT_ATOMS: atom_id res chain seq x y z
N MET A 1 -2.89 23.17 3.36
CA MET A 1 -3.71 23.41 4.56
C MET A 1 -5.17 23.42 4.15
N ALA A 2 -5.96 22.41 4.55
CA ALA A 2 -7.42 22.40 4.42
C ALA A 2 -7.97 21.27 5.31
N THR A 3 -8.26 21.58 6.57
CA THR A 3 -8.99 20.71 7.52
C THR A 3 -9.92 21.60 8.34
N PHE A 4 -11.04 22.04 7.75
CA PHE A 4 -12.06 22.82 8.47
C PHE A 4 -13.50 22.32 8.27
N ALA A 5 -13.75 21.36 7.38
CA ALA A 5 -15.11 20.86 7.13
C ALA A 5 -15.56 19.70 8.05
N SER A 6 -14.69 19.20 8.93
CA SER A 6 -14.97 18.02 9.76
C SER A 6 -15.43 18.34 11.19
N SER A 7 -15.35 19.60 11.66
CA SER A 7 -15.75 19.94 13.04
C SER A 7 -17.24 20.27 13.19
N GLU A 8 -17.88 20.81 12.15
CA GLU A 8 -19.31 21.17 12.23
C GLU A 8 -20.22 19.93 12.24
N LEU A 9 -19.85 18.89 11.50
CA LEU A 9 -20.60 17.63 11.49
C LEU A 9 -20.43 16.88 12.83
N ALA A 10 -19.27 16.99 13.47
CA ALA A 10 -19.00 16.37 14.76
C ALA A 10 -19.74 17.06 15.92
N ARG A 11 -19.94 18.39 15.85
CA ARG A 11 -20.74 19.12 16.85
C ARG A 11 -22.24 18.80 16.77
N LYS A 12 -22.80 18.71 15.57
CA LYS A 12 -24.23 18.36 15.39
C LYS A 12 -24.60 16.95 15.89
N ILE A 13 -23.62 16.05 15.99
CA ILE A 13 -23.83 14.69 16.51
C ILE A 13 -23.64 14.65 18.05
N ALA A 14 -22.85 15.56 18.61
CA ALA A 14 -22.59 15.62 20.05
C ALA A 14 -23.73 16.27 20.85
N ASP A 15 -24.50 17.18 20.22
CA ASP A 15 -25.55 17.96 20.91
C ASP A 15 -26.95 17.30 20.90
N GLY A 16 -27.07 16.03 20.50
CA GLY A 16 -28.26 15.21 20.82
C GLY A 16 -29.62 15.77 20.39
N GLU A 17 -29.70 16.42 19.23
CA GLU A 17 -30.96 16.92 18.68
C GLU A 17 -31.73 15.76 18.03
N GLU A 18 -32.78 15.29 18.72
CA GLU A 18 -33.75 14.31 18.23
C GLU A 18 -34.74 14.99 17.27
N ASP A 19 -34.71 14.61 15.99
CA ASP A 19 -35.68 15.08 14.99
C ASP A 19 -37.03 14.35 15.18
N GLU A 20 -37.95 14.97 15.93
CA GLU A 20 -39.39 14.67 15.90
C GLU A 20 -40.05 15.23 14.61
N PRO A 21 -41.00 14.52 13.98
CA PRO A 21 -41.59 14.91 12.71
C PRO A 21 -42.73 15.93 12.91
N THR A 22 -42.49 17.19 12.54
CA THR A 22 -43.55 18.21 12.52
C THR A 22 -44.49 18.03 11.32
N SER A 23 -45.74 17.76 11.67
CA SER A 23 -46.95 17.95 10.87
C SER A 23 -47.13 19.40 10.43
N SER A 24 -47.50 19.63 9.16
CA SER A 24 -48.48 20.66 8.80
C SER A 24 -49.06 20.39 7.40
N THR A 25 -50.23 19.80 7.44
CA THR A 25 -51.24 19.70 6.39
C THR A 25 -51.84 21.09 6.13
N SER A 26 -51.84 21.54 4.88
CA SER A 26 -52.87 22.43 4.34
C SER A 26 -53.38 21.82 3.04
N GLY A 27 -54.68 21.54 3.01
CA GLY A 27 -55.31 20.75 1.96
C GLY A 27 -55.77 21.58 0.76
N THR A 28 -55.95 20.88 -0.36
CA THR A 28 -57.11 21.04 -1.25
C THR A 28 -57.23 19.76 -2.09
N SER A 29 -58.39 19.13 -2.02
CA SER A 29 -58.83 17.92 -2.73
C SER A 29 -59.30 18.27 -4.16
N VAL A 30 -59.12 17.40 -5.17
CA VAL A 30 -60.12 16.50 -5.84
C VAL A 30 -59.67 16.38 -7.33
N PRO A 31 -59.94 15.33 -8.15
CA PRO A 31 -59.95 13.87 -7.97
C PRO A 31 -59.05 13.12 -9.01
N GLU A 32 -59.11 11.79 -8.97
CA GLU A 32 -58.44 10.80 -9.83
C GLU A 32 -58.71 10.94 -11.35
N GLU A 33 -57.69 10.66 -12.16
CA GLU A 33 -57.88 10.00 -13.46
C GLU A 33 -56.68 9.10 -13.81
N GLN A 34 -56.97 7.82 -14.05
CA GLN A 34 -56.03 6.78 -14.44
C GLN A 34 -55.53 7.04 -15.87
N SER A 35 -54.27 7.46 -16.02
CA SER A 35 -53.60 7.54 -17.33
C SER A 35 -52.42 6.58 -17.40
N LYS A 36 -52.32 5.93 -18.56
CA LYS A 36 -51.29 4.94 -18.93
C LYS A 36 -49.88 5.52 -18.77
N PRO A 37 -48.85 4.72 -18.43
CA PRO A 37 -47.51 5.25 -18.16
C PRO A 37 -46.87 5.76 -19.46
N GLU A 38 -46.82 7.08 -19.61
CA GLU A 38 -45.98 7.71 -20.63
C GLU A 38 -44.49 7.53 -20.28
N PRO A 39 -43.59 7.42 -21.28
CA PRO A 39 -42.16 7.36 -21.04
C PRO A 39 -41.69 8.68 -20.40
N LYS A 40 -41.27 8.62 -19.13
CA LYS A 40 -40.74 9.75 -18.38
C LYS A 40 -39.56 10.38 -19.15
N ARG A 41 -39.75 11.60 -19.67
CA ARG A 41 -38.69 12.37 -20.31
C ARG A 41 -37.60 12.68 -19.27
N LEU A 42 -36.36 12.33 -19.58
CA LEU A 42 -35.20 12.65 -18.74
C LEU A 42 -34.92 14.16 -18.84
N GLY A 43 -35.40 14.92 -17.86
CA GLY A 43 -34.97 16.30 -17.67
C GLY A 43 -33.55 16.34 -17.12
N ALA A 44 -32.54 16.22 -17.98
CA ALA A 44 -31.18 16.54 -17.59
C ALA A 44 -31.03 18.07 -17.62
N LYS A 45 -30.83 18.69 -16.45
CA LYS A 45 -30.25 20.04 -16.40
C LYS A 45 -28.77 19.90 -16.78
N GLU A 46 -28.30 20.77 -17.67
CA GLU A 46 -26.97 20.72 -18.33
C GLU A 46 -25.76 20.73 -17.37
N THR A 47 -25.98 20.90 -16.05
CA THR A 47 -24.93 21.06 -15.04
C THR A 47 -24.79 19.89 -14.06
N GLN A 48 -25.45 18.76 -14.28
CA GLN A 48 -25.20 17.59 -13.44
C GLN A 48 -23.85 16.95 -13.76
N SER A 49 -22.89 17.14 -12.86
CA SER A 49 -21.57 16.52 -12.87
C SER A 49 -21.65 15.03 -13.16
N ILE A 50 -20.72 14.50 -13.97
CA ILE A 50 -20.63 13.08 -14.35
C ILE A 50 -20.70 12.14 -13.13
N PHE A 51 -20.20 12.58 -11.97
CA PHE A 51 -20.30 11.84 -10.72
C PHE A 51 -21.72 11.74 -10.17
N ALA A 52 -22.54 12.80 -10.31
CA ALA A 52 -23.95 12.76 -9.93
C ALA A 52 -24.73 11.79 -10.84
N LEU A 53 -24.48 11.83 -12.16
CA LEU A 53 -25.07 10.88 -13.11
C LEU A 53 -24.65 9.44 -12.83
N LYS A 54 -23.38 9.20 -12.50
CA LYS A 54 -22.88 7.87 -12.12
C LYS A 54 -23.52 7.37 -10.82
N ASN A 55 -23.71 8.25 -9.85
CA ASN A 55 -24.37 7.92 -8.59
C ASN A 55 -25.86 7.66 -8.78
N GLU A 56 -26.56 8.46 -9.58
CA GLU A 56 -27.95 8.21 -9.94
C GLU A 56 -28.10 6.90 -10.73
N PHE A 57 -27.18 6.60 -11.64
CA PHE A 57 -27.13 5.34 -12.37
C PHE A 57 -26.95 4.15 -11.42
N LEU A 58 -26.02 4.23 -10.46
CA LEU A 58 -25.81 3.18 -9.46
C LEU A 58 -27.04 3.01 -8.57
N LYS A 59 -27.67 4.11 -8.12
CA LYS A 59 -28.92 4.07 -7.35
C LYS A 59 -30.05 3.42 -8.14
N LYS A 60 -30.23 3.78 -9.42
CA LYS A 60 -31.25 3.18 -10.31
C LYS A 60 -30.96 1.73 -10.63
N ARG A 61 -29.70 1.35 -10.84
CA ARG A 61 -29.29 -0.05 -11.03
C ARG A 61 -29.63 -0.88 -9.80
N ASN A 62 -29.32 -0.37 -8.61
CA ASN A 62 -29.62 -1.05 -7.35
C ASN A 62 -31.13 -1.11 -7.08
N ALA A 63 -31.89 -0.06 -7.42
CA ALA A 63 -33.34 -0.08 -7.37
C ALA A 63 -33.93 -1.11 -8.34
N LEU A 64 -33.41 -1.20 -9.57
CA LEU A 64 -33.83 -2.19 -10.56
C LEU A 64 -33.50 -3.62 -10.12
N ILE A 65 -32.34 -3.83 -9.47
CA ILE A 65 -31.99 -5.12 -8.87
C ILE A 65 -32.96 -5.45 -7.74
N LYS A 66 -33.34 -4.47 -6.91
CA LYS A 66 -34.37 -4.65 -5.86
C LYS A 66 -35.77 -4.89 -6.42
N THR A 67 -36.15 -4.33 -7.56
CA THR A 67 -37.46 -4.57 -8.19
C THR A 67 -37.50 -5.83 -9.05
N LYS A 68 -36.35 -6.27 -9.59
CA LYS A 68 -36.18 -7.53 -10.33
C LYS A 68 -35.92 -8.73 -9.41
N LEU A 69 -35.62 -8.48 -8.15
CA LEU A 69 -35.73 -9.47 -7.08
C LEU A 69 -37.16 -9.37 -6.54
N PRO A 70 -38.08 -10.26 -6.93
CA PRO A 70 -39.37 -10.30 -6.28
C PRO A 70 -39.14 -10.69 -4.82
N ASP A 71 -39.52 -9.81 -3.90
CA ASP A 71 -39.67 -10.10 -2.46
C ASP A 71 -40.90 -10.99 -2.18
N ALA A 72 -41.33 -11.74 -3.19
CA ALA A 72 -42.35 -12.76 -3.13
C ALA A 72 -41.74 -14.05 -3.67
N TYR A 73 -41.65 -15.02 -2.77
CA TYR A 73 -41.37 -16.41 -3.03
C TYR A 73 -42.26 -16.94 -4.18
N VAL A 74 -41.71 -16.95 -5.41
CA VAL A 74 -42.33 -17.65 -6.54
C VAL A 74 -42.04 -19.13 -6.35
N ALA A 75 -42.96 -19.81 -5.67
CA ALA A 75 -43.06 -21.26 -5.67
C ALA A 75 -43.31 -21.72 -7.11
N GLY A 76 -42.25 -22.17 -7.78
CA GLY A 76 -42.39 -22.72 -9.13
C GLY A 76 -41.04 -22.97 -9.76
N LYS A 77 -40.61 -24.24 -9.71
CA LYS A 77 -39.39 -24.84 -10.29
C LYS A 77 -38.17 -24.88 -9.36
N SER A 78 -38.32 -25.49 -8.19
CA SER A 78 -37.20 -26.08 -7.44
C SER A 78 -37.11 -27.58 -7.71
N ASN A 79 -36.27 -27.98 -8.66
CA ASN A 79 -35.63 -29.30 -8.61
C ASN A 79 -34.47 -29.22 -7.62
N VAL A 80 -34.75 -29.27 -6.30
CA VAL A 80 -33.84 -29.81 -5.27
C VAL A 80 -34.71 -30.19 -4.07
N ILE A 81 -34.81 -31.50 -3.82
CA ILE A 81 -35.26 -32.22 -2.62
C ILE A 81 -35.75 -31.32 -1.47
N ALA A 82 -37.06 -31.35 -1.21
CA ALA A 82 -37.65 -30.74 -0.02
C ALA A 82 -37.07 -31.41 1.24
N MET A 83 -36.21 -30.68 1.97
CA MET A 83 -35.64 -31.18 3.23
C MET A 83 -36.73 -31.40 4.27
N LYS A 84 -36.61 -32.50 5.03
CA LYS A 84 -37.59 -32.90 6.05
C LYS A 84 -37.64 -31.84 7.18
N LYS A 85 -38.77 -31.75 7.88
CA LYS A 85 -38.94 -30.78 8.99
C LYS A 85 -37.89 -30.97 10.09
N GLU A 86 -37.48 -32.21 10.35
CA GLU A 86 -36.43 -32.57 11.31
C GLU A 86 -35.04 -32.09 10.87
N GLU A 87 -34.72 -32.17 9.58
CA GLU A 87 -33.44 -31.67 9.05
C GLU A 87 -33.35 -30.15 9.19
N LYS A 88 -34.48 -29.44 9.08
CA LYS A 88 -34.52 -27.98 9.29
C LYS A 88 -34.26 -27.58 10.74
N THR A 89 -34.75 -28.34 11.72
CA THR A 89 -34.51 -28.03 13.14
C THR A 89 -33.06 -28.31 13.53
N VAL A 90 -32.46 -29.40 13.01
CA VAL A 90 -31.03 -29.70 13.19
C VAL A 90 -30.16 -28.62 12.55
N LEU A 91 -30.50 -28.14 11.35
CA LEU A 91 -29.73 -27.09 10.69
C LEU A 91 -29.84 -25.73 11.42
N LEU A 92 -30.99 -25.45 12.05
CA LEU A 92 -31.17 -24.25 12.88
C LEU A 92 -30.37 -24.34 14.19
N SER A 93 -30.36 -25.50 14.85
CA SER A 93 -29.57 -25.69 16.07
C SER A 93 -28.06 -25.67 15.79
N GLU A 94 -27.63 -26.24 14.67
CA GLU A 94 -26.24 -26.17 14.19
C GLU A 94 -25.84 -24.72 13.85
N LYS A 95 -26.71 -23.96 13.18
CA LYS A 95 -26.49 -22.52 12.92
C LYS A 95 -26.37 -21.72 14.22
N ALA A 96 -27.22 -22.00 15.21
CA ALA A 96 -27.14 -21.35 16.52
C ALA A 96 -25.84 -21.72 17.27
N ALA A 97 -25.42 -22.99 17.22
CA ALA A 97 -24.16 -23.43 17.80
C ALA A 97 -22.95 -22.78 17.11
N ARG A 98 -22.99 -22.66 15.78
CA ARG A 98 -21.97 -21.95 15.00
C ARG A 98 -21.93 -20.46 15.35
N ALA A 99 -23.08 -19.81 15.51
CA ALA A 99 -23.15 -18.41 15.93
C ALA A 99 -22.56 -18.19 17.32
N LYS A 100 -22.80 -19.11 18.28
CA LYS A 100 -22.17 -19.06 19.60
C LYS A 100 -20.64 -19.18 19.53
N ARG A 101 -20.13 -20.14 18.76
CA ARG A 101 -18.67 -20.29 18.55
C ARG A 101 -18.04 -19.08 17.89
N ILE A 102 -18.73 -18.47 16.91
CA ILE A 102 -18.27 -17.24 16.27
C ILE A 102 -18.20 -16.12 17.30
N LYS A 103 -19.23 -15.95 18.12
CA LYS A 103 -19.28 -14.92 19.17
C LYS A 103 -18.17 -15.12 20.22
N GLU A 104 -17.96 -16.35 20.68
CA GLU A 104 -16.88 -16.68 21.63
C GLU A 104 -15.50 -16.34 21.04
N ASN A 105 -15.27 -16.65 19.76
CA ASN A 105 -14.04 -16.30 19.07
C ASN A 105 -13.89 -14.78 18.88
N GLU A 106 -14.97 -14.07 18.54
CA GLU A 106 -14.97 -12.60 18.46
C GLU A 106 -14.65 -11.95 19.81
N ASP A 107 -15.23 -12.45 20.89
CA ASP A 107 -14.98 -11.97 22.25
C ASP A 107 -13.54 -12.29 22.70
N ALA A 108 -12.98 -13.43 22.31
CA ALA A 108 -11.58 -13.76 22.56
C ALA A 108 -10.63 -12.81 21.82
N ILE A 109 -10.88 -12.54 20.54
CA ILE A 109 -10.09 -11.58 19.74
C ILE A 109 -10.14 -10.18 20.37
N ARG A 110 -11.32 -9.71 20.80
CA ARG A 110 -11.45 -8.42 21.48
C ARG A 110 -10.66 -8.34 22.79
N ARG A 111 -10.60 -9.42 23.57
CA ARG A 111 -9.77 -9.45 24.80
C ARG A 111 -8.29 -9.34 24.48
N GLU A 112 -7.79 -10.09 23.50
CA GLU A 112 -6.40 -9.99 23.05
C GLU A 112 -6.06 -8.59 22.52
N GLU A 113 -6.98 -7.96 21.78
CA GLU A 113 -6.82 -6.58 21.32
C GLU A 113 -6.74 -5.61 22.51
N ASN A 114 -7.66 -5.72 23.47
CA ASN A 114 -7.66 -4.88 24.67
C ASN A 114 -6.39 -5.05 25.52
N GLU A 115 -5.88 -6.29 25.66
CA GLU A 115 -4.62 -6.56 26.35
C GLU A 115 -3.43 -5.93 25.63
N LYS A 116 -3.38 -6.02 24.29
CA LYS A 116 -2.36 -5.35 23.48
C LYS A 116 -2.43 -3.82 23.63
N PHE A 117 -3.63 -3.26 23.63
CA PHE A 117 -3.84 -1.82 23.86
C PHE A 117 -3.42 -1.42 25.28
N ALA A 118 -3.73 -2.22 26.30
CA ALA A 118 -3.32 -1.95 27.68
C ALA A 118 -1.80 -1.98 27.85
N ALA A 119 -1.12 -2.98 27.26
CA ALA A 119 0.34 -3.06 27.27
C ALA A 119 1.00 -1.90 26.52
N ALA A 120 0.42 -1.48 25.39
CA ALA A 120 0.89 -0.30 24.66
C ALA A 120 0.73 0.98 25.51
N ASN A 121 -0.40 1.13 26.20
CA ASN A 121 -0.65 2.27 27.09
C ASN A 121 0.27 2.27 28.32
N GLN A 122 0.59 1.11 28.89
CA GLN A 122 1.59 0.98 29.97
C GLN A 122 2.97 1.44 29.50
N LYS A 123 3.44 0.94 28.34
CA LYS A 123 4.70 1.37 27.75
C LYS A 123 4.72 2.86 27.44
N LEU A 124 3.58 3.43 27.03
CA LEU A 124 3.47 4.86 26.76
C LEU A 124 3.56 5.66 28.05
N LYS A 125 2.92 5.22 29.14
CA LYS A 125 3.05 5.82 30.47
C LYS A 125 4.47 5.75 31.00
N GLU A 126 5.11 4.58 30.95
CA GLU A 126 6.52 4.40 31.35
C GLU A 126 7.45 5.32 30.55
N LYS A 127 7.23 5.43 29.23
CA LYS A 127 7.98 6.37 28.39
C LYS A 127 7.73 7.82 28.77
N ALA A 128 6.48 8.20 29.02
CA ALA A 128 6.15 9.56 29.46
C ALA A 128 6.85 9.90 30.79
N GLU A 129 6.79 8.99 31.77
CA GLU A 129 7.50 9.14 33.04
C GLU A 129 9.03 9.26 32.85
N LEU A 130 9.62 8.50 31.92
CA LEU A 130 11.03 8.64 31.57
C LEU A 130 11.35 10.01 30.96
N TYR A 131 10.49 10.54 30.09
CA TYR A 131 10.66 11.87 29.53
C TYR A 131 10.51 12.98 30.58
N ASP A 132 9.58 12.83 31.51
CA ASP A 132 9.41 13.77 32.62
C ASP A 132 10.66 13.77 33.53
N ARG A 133 11.19 12.58 33.88
CA ARG A 133 12.46 12.45 34.62
C ARG A 133 13.66 13.04 33.87
N LEU A 134 13.70 12.88 32.54
CA LEU A 134 14.74 13.47 31.68
C LEU A 134 14.65 15.00 31.65
N LYS A 135 13.43 15.54 31.61
CA LYS A 135 13.17 16.98 31.64
C LYS A 135 13.57 17.58 32.99
N GLU A 136 13.39 16.84 34.08
CA GLU A 136 13.82 17.21 35.43
C GLU A 136 15.35 17.05 35.64
N GLN A 137 16.11 16.69 34.60
CA GLN A 137 17.57 16.49 34.61
C GLN A 137 18.06 15.42 35.62
N ASN A 138 17.17 14.55 36.10
CA ASN A 138 17.50 13.54 37.09
C ASN A 138 17.57 12.14 36.47
N VAL A 139 18.40 11.99 35.43
CA VAL A 139 18.63 10.69 34.78
C VAL A 139 20.03 10.21 35.11
N VAL A 140 20.14 9.54 36.23
CA VAL A 140 21.22 8.60 36.47
C VAL A 140 20.79 7.30 35.82
N LEU A 141 21.52 6.88 34.78
CA LEU A 141 21.37 5.53 34.25
C LEU A 141 21.84 4.57 35.35
N HIS A 142 21.03 3.58 35.67
CA HIS A 142 21.35 2.58 36.69
C HIS A 142 21.51 1.21 36.03
N ASN A 143 22.48 0.41 36.52
CA ASN A 143 22.62 -1.00 36.16
C ASN A 143 21.45 -1.83 36.73
N SER A 144 21.39 -3.13 36.42
CA SER A 144 20.43 -4.09 37.02
C SER A 144 20.41 -4.05 38.55
N ASP A 145 21.51 -3.61 39.16
CA ASP A 145 21.73 -3.61 40.60
C ASP A 145 21.50 -2.23 41.22
N ASN A 146 20.84 -1.30 40.50
CA ASN A 146 20.59 0.08 40.92
C ASN A 146 21.85 0.88 41.28
N SER A 147 23.04 0.47 40.81
CA SER A 147 24.25 1.29 40.88
C SER A 147 24.30 2.25 39.69
N PRO A 148 24.76 3.50 39.87
CA PRO A 148 25.00 4.41 38.77
C PRO A 148 25.93 3.77 37.73
N ILE A 149 25.54 3.80 36.46
CA ILE A 149 26.40 3.29 35.38
C ILE A 149 27.58 4.23 35.22
N GLU A 150 28.75 3.80 35.67
CA GLU A 150 30.01 4.49 35.46
C GLU A 150 30.50 4.20 34.03
N PHE A 151 30.44 5.21 33.17
CA PHE A 151 30.96 5.09 31.82
C PHE A 151 32.44 5.45 31.81
N MET A 152 33.27 4.55 31.28
CA MET A 152 34.71 4.76 31.09
C MET A 152 35.03 5.91 30.11
N VAL A 153 34.01 6.47 29.47
CA VAL A 153 34.08 7.61 28.56
C VAL A 153 33.15 8.70 29.07
N ASP A 154 33.70 9.89 29.32
CA ASP A 154 32.95 11.08 29.67
C ASP A 154 32.11 11.55 28.47
N PHE A 155 30.84 11.17 28.40
CA PHE A 155 29.93 11.66 27.33
C PHE A 155 29.73 13.17 27.36
N ASN A 156 29.95 13.80 28.52
CA ASN A 156 29.90 15.26 28.69
C ASN A 156 31.18 15.96 28.21
N ALA A 157 32.27 15.24 27.92
CA ALA A 157 33.52 15.85 27.44
C ALA A 157 33.33 16.51 26.07
N LYS A 158 32.60 15.86 25.17
CA LYS A 158 32.33 16.41 23.82
C LYS A 158 31.34 17.57 23.85
N LYS A 159 30.42 17.60 24.82
CA LYS A 159 29.52 18.73 25.04
C LYS A 159 30.29 19.95 25.55
N ARG A 160 31.18 19.76 26.54
CA ARG A 160 32.08 20.82 27.02
C ARG A 160 33.04 21.32 25.93
N GLN A 161 33.58 20.43 25.10
CA GLN A 161 34.40 20.83 23.95
C GLN A 161 33.60 21.68 22.95
N LYS A 162 32.36 21.29 22.62
CA LYS A 162 31.50 22.08 21.74
C LYS A 162 31.10 23.43 22.34
N GLU A 163 30.85 23.50 23.64
CA GLU A 163 30.56 24.76 24.32
C GLU A 163 31.78 25.68 24.30
N ALA A 164 32.98 25.15 24.54
CA ALA A 164 34.24 25.89 24.43
C ALA A 164 34.60 26.28 22.98
N GLU A 165 34.29 25.41 22.00
CA GLU A 165 34.49 25.66 20.58
C GLU A 165 33.47 26.69 20.07
N LYS A 166 32.26 26.70 20.60
CA LYS A 166 31.24 27.71 20.34
C LYS A 166 31.59 29.05 20.99
N GLU A 167 32.12 29.08 22.20
CA GLU A 167 32.70 30.30 22.81
C GLU A 167 33.87 30.82 21.95
N ARG A 168 34.71 29.93 21.40
CA ARG A 168 35.76 30.31 20.43
C ARG A 168 35.24 30.80 19.08
N GLU A 169 34.20 30.18 18.52
CA GLU A 169 33.54 30.64 17.29
C GLU A 169 32.74 31.94 17.49
N GLU A 170 32.28 32.22 18.72
CA GLU A 170 31.70 33.51 19.09
C GLU A 170 32.78 34.61 19.24
N GLU A 171 34.01 34.25 19.62
CA GLU A 171 35.19 35.15 19.60
C GLU A 171 35.80 35.33 18.19
N GLU A 172 35.82 34.28 17.36
CA GLU A 172 36.35 34.30 15.99
C GLU A 172 35.21 34.28 14.96
N GLY A 173 34.83 35.47 14.47
CA GLY A 173 33.75 35.67 13.52
C GLY A 173 33.76 34.77 12.25
N PRO A 174 32.65 34.71 11.51
CA PRO A 174 32.23 33.50 10.78
C PRO A 174 33.01 33.28 9.48
N ILE A 175 33.89 32.28 9.47
CA ILE A 175 34.58 31.85 8.25
C ILE A 175 34.36 30.35 8.01
N ARG A 176 33.57 30.09 6.96
CA ARG A 176 33.43 28.85 6.14
C ARG A 176 32.30 27.88 6.49
N ARG A 177 31.12 28.18 5.91
CA ARG A 177 30.16 27.15 5.47
C ARG A 177 30.58 26.62 4.11
N GLY A 178 30.85 25.32 3.98
CA GLY A 178 31.30 24.76 2.70
C GLY A 178 31.48 23.25 2.62
N ARG A 179 30.53 22.45 3.12
CA ARG A 179 30.22 21.11 2.58
C ARG A 179 28.95 20.56 3.23
N GLU A 180 27.89 20.31 2.46
CA GLU A 180 26.77 19.51 2.96
C GLU A 180 27.21 18.05 3.09
N PRO A 181 27.02 17.40 4.25
CA PRO A 181 27.25 15.98 4.38
C PRO A 181 26.20 15.22 3.57
N SER A 182 26.65 14.32 2.70
CA SER A 182 25.78 13.37 2.02
C SER A 182 25.05 12.53 3.06
N ILE A 183 23.72 12.62 3.07
CA ILE A 183 22.87 11.80 3.93
C ILE A 183 22.90 10.36 3.42
N GLU A 184 23.81 9.55 3.95
CA GLU A 184 23.73 8.10 3.85
C GLU A 184 22.51 7.65 4.66
N ARG A 185 21.45 7.21 3.98
CA ARG A 185 20.26 6.67 4.64
C ARG A 185 20.62 5.29 5.17
N TYR A 186 20.88 5.21 6.46
CA TYR A 186 21.08 3.94 7.15
C TYR A 186 19.74 3.18 7.23
N HIS A 187 19.61 2.09 6.49
CA HIS A 187 18.49 1.16 6.62
C HIS A 187 18.83 0.12 7.69
N HIS A 188 18.27 0.27 8.90
CA HIS A 188 18.51 -0.66 10.03
C HIS A 188 18.10 -2.12 9.75
N ALA A 189 17.34 -2.37 8.68
CA ALA A 189 16.86 -3.69 8.26
C ALA A 189 17.65 -4.30 7.09
N GLU A 190 18.52 -3.53 6.43
CA GLU A 190 19.49 -4.12 5.51
C GLU A 190 20.63 -4.65 6.38
N GLU A 191 20.63 -5.96 6.64
CA GLU A 191 21.87 -6.65 6.97
C GLU A 191 22.88 -6.20 5.90
N GLN A 192 23.95 -5.51 6.33
CA GLN A 192 25.09 -5.25 5.46
C GLN A 192 25.36 -6.58 4.76
N ARG A 193 25.49 -6.59 3.42
CA ARG A 193 25.98 -7.79 2.75
C ARG A 193 27.41 -7.96 3.21
N VAL A 194 27.57 -8.64 4.35
CA VAL A 194 28.83 -9.00 5.00
C VAL A 194 29.40 -10.10 4.13
N TYR A 195 29.91 -9.63 3.00
CA TYR A 195 30.74 -10.29 2.03
C TYR A 195 30.11 -11.37 1.15
N GLY A 196 30.45 -11.32 -0.15
CA GLY A 196 30.16 -12.41 -1.08
C GLY A 196 31.08 -13.61 -0.86
N VAL A 197 30.82 -14.71 -1.59
CA VAL A 197 31.57 -15.99 -1.51
C VAL A 197 33.10 -15.83 -1.57
N SER A 198 33.59 -14.75 -2.18
CA SER A 198 35.02 -14.43 -2.28
C SER A 198 35.72 -14.03 -0.97
N HIS A 199 35.00 -13.83 0.13
CA HIS A 199 35.59 -13.40 1.41
C HIS A 199 35.60 -14.48 2.50
N MET A 200 35.16 -15.69 2.20
CA MET A 200 35.34 -16.82 3.13
C MET A 200 36.83 -17.16 3.19
N ARG A 201 37.45 -16.92 4.35
CA ARG A 201 38.82 -17.35 4.60
C ARG A 201 38.79 -18.79 5.07
N PHE A 202 39.32 -19.69 4.25
CA PHE A 202 39.51 -21.09 4.63
C PHE A 202 40.57 -21.21 5.72
N SER A 203 40.41 -22.19 6.60
CA SER A 203 41.46 -22.54 7.56
C SER A 203 42.74 -23.02 6.85
N SER A 204 43.89 -22.80 7.48
CA SER A 204 45.20 -23.24 6.95
C SER A 204 45.43 -24.74 7.08
N ASN A 205 44.63 -25.43 7.91
CA ASN A 205 44.71 -26.88 8.08
C ASN A 205 43.92 -27.56 6.96
N GLU A 206 44.55 -28.46 6.20
CA GLU A 206 43.95 -29.06 5.01
C GLU A 206 42.69 -29.89 5.31
N GLU A 207 42.66 -30.59 6.45
CA GLU A 207 41.48 -31.36 6.87
C GLU A 207 40.27 -30.46 7.14
N LYS A 208 40.46 -29.42 7.97
CA LYS A 208 39.42 -28.43 8.30
C LYS A 208 38.97 -27.66 7.06
N ARG A 209 39.91 -27.28 6.19
CA ARG A 209 39.61 -26.66 4.90
C ARG A 209 38.74 -27.56 4.03
N SER A 210 39.04 -28.87 3.98
CA SER A 210 38.25 -29.81 3.19
C SER A 210 36.82 -29.98 3.74
N GLU A 211 36.65 -29.92 5.06
CA GLU A 211 35.34 -29.95 5.72
C GLU A 211 34.53 -28.67 5.43
N GLU A 212 35.16 -27.49 5.57
CA GLU A 212 34.56 -26.20 5.22
C GLU A 212 34.11 -26.16 3.74
N ILE A 213 34.94 -26.67 2.82
CA ILE A 213 34.59 -26.75 1.39
C ILE A 213 33.40 -27.70 1.18
N LYS A 214 33.38 -28.87 1.83
CA LYS A 214 32.26 -29.82 1.73
C LYS A 214 30.96 -29.20 2.25
N GLU A 215 31.01 -28.51 3.39
CA GLU A 215 29.86 -27.82 3.97
C GLU A 215 29.31 -26.76 3.00
N LEU A 216 30.18 -25.93 2.41
CA LEU A 216 29.79 -24.95 1.41
C LEU A 216 29.13 -25.59 0.17
N LEU A 217 29.67 -26.71 -0.32
CA LEU A 217 29.08 -27.44 -1.43
C LEU A 217 27.70 -28.00 -1.07
N ASP A 218 27.53 -28.51 0.14
CA ASP A 218 26.24 -29.01 0.61
C ASP A 218 25.21 -27.90 0.80
N MET A 219 25.61 -26.72 1.28
CA MET A 219 24.75 -25.54 1.33
C MET A 219 24.33 -25.07 -0.08
N SER A 220 25.24 -25.14 -1.06
CA SER A 220 24.93 -24.85 -2.46
C SER A 220 23.92 -25.85 -3.03
N LYS A 221 24.09 -27.15 -2.77
CA LYS A 221 23.14 -28.20 -3.17
C LYS A 221 21.76 -27.97 -2.53
N LYS A 222 21.70 -27.69 -1.22
CA LYS A 222 20.44 -27.37 -0.52
C LYS A 222 19.73 -26.18 -1.15
N THR A 223 20.46 -25.11 -1.47
CA THR A 223 19.91 -23.92 -2.13
C THR A 223 19.36 -24.25 -3.53
N LEU A 224 20.06 -25.10 -4.29
CA LEU A 224 19.59 -25.56 -5.60
C LEU A 224 18.32 -26.41 -5.47
N GLU A 225 18.26 -27.32 -4.49
CA GLU A 225 17.07 -28.11 -4.21
C GLU A 225 15.88 -27.24 -3.81
N GLU A 226 16.06 -26.24 -2.94
CA GLU A 226 15.01 -25.31 -2.55
C GLU A 226 14.52 -24.46 -3.73
N ARG A 227 15.45 -23.99 -4.57
CA ARG A 227 15.12 -23.27 -5.80
C ARG A 227 14.29 -24.15 -6.74
N ASN A 228 14.68 -25.42 -6.90
CA ASN A 228 13.95 -26.39 -7.70
C ASN A 228 12.57 -26.68 -7.11
N LYS A 229 12.46 -26.90 -5.78
CA LYS A 229 11.18 -27.08 -5.08
C LYS A 229 10.26 -25.87 -5.29
N ARG A 230 10.79 -24.65 -5.16
CA ARG A 230 10.03 -23.41 -5.42
C ARG A 230 9.57 -23.29 -6.87
N LYS A 231 10.44 -23.63 -7.83
CA LYS A 231 10.11 -23.66 -9.26
C LYS A 231 8.99 -24.68 -9.54
N MET A 232 9.06 -25.87 -8.96
CA MET A 232 8.03 -26.90 -9.09
C MET A 232 6.70 -26.47 -8.48
N GLN A 233 6.71 -25.90 -7.27
CA GLN A 233 5.50 -25.35 -6.62
C GLN A 233 4.88 -24.20 -7.42
N GLN A 234 5.70 -23.33 -8.02
CA GLN A 234 5.22 -22.27 -8.90
C GLN A 234 4.58 -22.85 -10.17
N ALA A 235 5.23 -23.82 -10.81
CA ALA A 235 4.69 -24.50 -11.99
C ALA A 235 3.36 -25.21 -11.67
N GLU A 236 3.23 -25.84 -10.49
CA GLU A 236 1.98 -26.47 -10.05
C GLU A 236 0.87 -25.44 -9.82
N LYS A 237 1.17 -24.32 -9.13
CA LYS A 237 0.22 -23.21 -8.94
C LYS A 237 -0.23 -22.62 -10.27
N GLU A 238 0.67 -22.48 -11.23
CA GLU A 238 0.34 -22.02 -12.58
C GLU A 238 -0.53 -23.02 -13.33
N LYS A 239 -0.23 -24.33 -13.25
CA LYS A 239 -1.07 -25.39 -13.82
C LYS A 239 -2.49 -25.36 -13.24
N LEU A 240 -2.63 -25.24 -11.93
CA LEU A 240 -3.93 -25.12 -11.26
C LEU A 240 -4.67 -23.85 -11.69
N ARG A 241 -3.97 -22.71 -11.78
CA ARG A 241 -4.53 -21.45 -12.28
C ARG A 241 -5.01 -21.59 -13.73
N ARG A 242 -4.20 -22.21 -14.60
CA ARG A 242 -4.54 -22.49 -16.01
C ARG A 242 -5.77 -23.39 -16.09
N ALA A 243 -5.82 -24.49 -15.34
CA ALA A 243 -6.97 -25.39 -15.29
C ALA A 243 -8.25 -24.69 -14.80
N LYS A 244 -8.15 -23.78 -13.82
CA LYS A 244 -9.29 -22.97 -13.35
C LYS A 244 -9.80 -22.03 -14.45
N ILE A 245 -8.89 -21.39 -15.19
CA ILE A 245 -9.24 -20.52 -16.32
C ILE A 245 -9.88 -21.35 -17.45
N ALA A 246 -9.34 -22.54 -17.76
CA ALA A 246 -9.90 -23.44 -18.77
C ALA A 246 -11.34 -23.85 -18.43
N LYS A 247 -11.61 -24.22 -17.16
CA LYS A 247 -12.97 -24.51 -16.68
C LYS A 247 -13.94 -23.32 -16.84
N LEU A 248 -13.48 -22.11 -16.51
CA LEU A 248 -14.29 -20.90 -16.68
C LEU A 248 -14.58 -20.59 -18.16
N ARG A 249 -13.60 -20.82 -19.05
CA ARG A 249 -13.79 -20.64 -20.50
C ARG A 249 -14.73 -21.67 -21.09
N ALA A 250 -14.61 -22.93 -20.69
CA ALA A 250 -15.53 -24.00 -21.09
C ALA A 250 -16.96 -23.66 -20.66
N ALA A 251 -17.15 -23.16 -19.42
CA ALA A 251 -18.45 -22.71 -18.94
C ALA A 251 -19.00 -21.50 -19.72
N ALA A 252 -18.13 -20.65 -20.27
CA ALA A 252 -18.49 -19.50 -21.09
C ALA A 252 -18.63 -19.83 -22.59
N GLY A 253 -18.38 -21.09 -23.02
CA GLY A 253 -18.40 -21.49 -24.42
C GLY A 253 -17.26 -20.90 -25.27
N LEU A 254 -16.19 -20.42 -24.65
CA LEU A 254 -15.01 -19.89 -25.36
C LEU A 254 -14.00 -21.02 -25.63
N PRO A 255 -13.31 -21.00 -26.78
CA PRO A 255 -12.26 -21.98 -27.08
C PRO A 255 -11.13 -21.94 -26.05
N GLU A 256 -10.58 -23.12 -25.76
CA GLU A 256 -9.44 -23.27 -24.87
C GLU A 256 -8.25 -22.47 -25.41
N LYS A 257 -7.54 -21.75 -24.53
CA LYS A 257 -6.29 -21.10 -24.94
C LYS A 257 -5.27 -22.22 -25.08
N GLU A 258 -4.93 -22.60 -26.30
CA GLU A 258 -3.70 -23.33 -26.58
C GLU A 258 -2.54 -22.63 -25.82
N PRO A 259 -1.66 -23.39 -25.14
CA PRO A 259 -0.46 -22.80 -24.59
C PRO A 259 0.31 -22.18 -25.75
N SER A 260 0.28 -20.85 -25.87
CA SER A 260 1.17 -20.14 -26.78
C SER A 260 2.56 -20.69 -26.50
N PRO A 261 3.27 -21.24 -27.50
CA PRO A 261 4.65 -21.65 -27.29
C PRO A 261 5.35 -20.44 -26.68
N GLU A 262 6.01 -20.67 -25.55
CA GLU A 262 6.90 -19.66 -24.99
C GLU A 262 7.84 -19.28 -26.13
N PRO A 263 7.95 -18.00 -26.50
CA PRO A 263 8.82 -17.63 -27.59
C PRO A 263 10.20 -18.17 -27.24
N GLU A 264 10.75 -19.03 -28.08
CA GLU A 264 12.14 -19.44 -28.01
C GLU A 264 12.94 -18.15 -28.23
N VAL A 265 13.33 -17.50 -27.13
CA VAL A 265 14.09 -16.26 -27.18
C VAL A 265 15.49 -16.64 -27.62
N ASN A 266 15.74 -16.56 -28.93
CA ASN A 266 17.08 -16.63 -29.49
C ASN A 266 17.90 -15.47 -28.91
N LEU A 267 18.73 -15.77 -27.91
CA LEU A 267 19.55 -14.78 -27.20
C LEU A 267 20.57 -14.08 -28.12
N GLU A 268 20.85 -14.68 -29.29
CA GLU A 268 21.75 -14.15 -30.32
C GLU A 268 21.10 -13.05 -31.18
N GLU A 269 19.78 -12.93 -31.14
CA GLU A 269 19.00 -11.98 -31.94
C GLU A 269 18.47 -10.81 -31.09
N ILE A 270 18.90 -10.69 -29.84
CA ILE A 270 18.62 -9.51 -29.00
C ILE A 270 19.29 -8.32 -29.70
N PRO A 271 18.51 -7.34 -30.20
CA PRO A 271 19.11 -6.18 -30.84
C PRO A 271 20.00 -5.48 -29.82
N ILE A 272 21.26 -5.24 -30.19
CA ILE A 272 22.13 -4.31 -29.47
C ILE A 272 21.31 -3.03 -29.26
N PRO A 273 21.23 -2.47 -28.04
CA PRO A 273 20.40 -1.29 -27.78
C PRO A 273 20.73 -0.23 -28.83
N ALA A 274 19.68 0.22 -29.52
CA ALA A 274 19.80 1.20 -30.59
C ALA A 274 20.65 2.39 -30.10
N PRO A 275 21.48 2.99 -30.97
CA PRO A 275 22.19 4.21 -30.64
C PRO A 275 21.20 5.23 -30.05
N HIS A 276 21.62 5.86 -28.96
CA HIS A 276 20.83 6.71 -28.06
C HIS A 276 19.70 7.46 -28.81
N GLU A 277 18.45 7.27 -28.36
CA GLU A 277 17.29 7.98 -28.92
C GLU A 277 17.63 9.48 -29.01
N THR A 278 17.42 10.07 -30.18
CA THR A 278 17.65 11.52 -30.32
C THR A 278 16.71 12.26 -29.36
N PRO A 279 17.11 13.42 -28.82
CA PRO A 279 16.28 14.19 -27.90
C PRO A 279 14.85 14.43 -28.44
N GLU A 280 14.72 14.64 -29.74
CA GLU A 280 13.44 14.82 -30.44
C GLU A 280 12.55 13.56 -30.42
N GLN A 281 13.12 12.38 -30.69
CA GLN A 281 12.38 11.11 -30.64
C GLN A 281 11.93 10.77 -29.22
N ARG A 282 12.79 11.04 -28.23
CA ARG A 282 12.45 10.88 -26.81
C ARG A 282 11.32 11.81 -26.40
N HIS A 283 11.35 13.06 -26.90
CA HIS A 283 10.33 14.06 -26.64
C HIS A 283 8.97 13.65 -27.22
N GLU A 284 8.93 13.21 -28.48
CA GLU A 284 7.71 12.72 -29.11
C GLU A 284 7.11 11.52 -28.37
N ARG A 285 7.94 10.58 -27.91
CA ARG A 285 7.47 9.43 -27.13
C ARG A 285 6.86 9.85 -25.80
N LEU A 286 7.43 10.84 -25.13
CA LEU A 286 6.91 11.37 -23.86
C LEU A 286 5.64 12.19 -24.04
N ILE A 287 5.44 12.84 -25.19
CA ILE A 287 4.18 13.51 -25.53
C ILE A 287 3.09 12.49 -25.84
N LYS A 288 3.43 11.45 -26.62
CA LYS A 288 2.49 10.41 -27.11
C LYS A 288 2.28 9.26 -26.13
N SER A 289 2.92 9.26 -24.95
CA SER A 289 2.76 8.17 -23.97
C SER A 289 1.36 8.17 -23.35
N ASP A 290 0.62 7.09 -23.54
CA ASP A 290 -0.70 6.84 -22.94
C ASP A 290 -0.62 6.54 -21.43
N ARG A 291 0.59 6.50 -20.87
CA ARG A 291 0.82 6.15 -19.47
C ARG A 291 0.60 7.35 -18.56
N GLU A 292 -0.24 7.19 -17.54
CA GLU A 292 -0.70 8.29 -16.69
C GLU A 292 0.43 9.10 -16.03
N TRP A 293 1.55 8.48 -15.66
CA TRP A 293 2.70 9.14 -15.03
C TRP A 293 3.66 9.81 -16.04
N ASP A 294 3.45 9.62 -17.34
CA ASP A 294 4.15 10.36 -18.40
C ASP A 294 3.31 11.53 -18.94
N ARG A 295 2.03 11.58 -18.57
CA ARG A 295 1.11 12.65 -18.95
C ARG A 295 1.65 14.00 -18.46
N GLY A 296 1.92 14.91 -19.39
CA GLY A 296 2.43 16.27 -19.09
C GLY A 296 3.95 16.41 -19.05
N LYS A 297 4.73 15.30 -19.03
CA LYS A 297 6.20 15.38 -19.12
C LYS A 297 6.69 15.98 -20.43
N GLY A 298 6.01 15.68 -21.53
CA GLY A 298 6.28 16.33 -22.83
C GLY A 298 6.19 17.86 -22.77
N ARG A 299 5.17 18.40 -22.07
CA ARG A 299 5.00 19.85 -21.89
C ARG A 299 6.07 20.47 -20.99
N TYR A 300 6.49 19.74 -19.96
CA TYR A 300 7.59 20.16 -19.09
C TYR A 300 8.92 20.22 -19.84
N THR A 301 9.20 19.23 -20.70
CA THR A 301 10.39 19.23 -21.55
C THR A 301 10.39 20.39 -22.56
N THR A 302 9.26 20.69 -23.21
CA THR A 302 9.16 21.86 -24.11
C THR A 302 9.41 23.17 -23.38
N TRP A 303 8.97 23.28 -22.11
CA TRP A 303 9.17 24.50 -21.33
C TRP A 303 10.64 24.70 -20.95
N ILE A 304 11.35 23.62 -20.60
CA ILE A 304 12.81 23.69 -20.33
C ILE A 304 13.58 24.10 -21.57
N GLU A 305 13.26 23.53 -22.73
CA GLU A 305 13.91 23.85 -24.00
C GLU A 305 13.65 25.31 -24.38
N LYS A 306 12.40 25.77 -24.28
CA LYS A 306 12.05 27.19 -24.47
C LYS A 306 12.83 28.11 -23.53
N GLN A 307 12.96 27.74 -22.25
CA GLN A 307 13.77 28.50 -21.27
C GLN A 307 15.28 28.41 -21.53
N ARG A 308 15.76 27.48 -22.35
CA ARG A 308 17.17 27.43 -22.79
C ARG A 308 17.40 28.29 -24.02
N ASP A 309 16.43 28.35 -24.92
CA ASP A 309 16.51 29.18 -26.13
C ASP A 309 16.25 30.66 -25.83
N GLU A 310 15.46 30.98 -24.79
CA GLU A 310 15.24 32.35 -24.31
C GLU A 310 16.39 32.89 -23.43
N ARG A 311 17.39 32.08 -23.04
CA ARG A 311 18.56 32.58 -22.29
C ARG A 311 19.50 33.32 -23.22
N ASP A 312 20.06 34.42 -22.73
CA ASP A 312 21.12 35.16 -23.43
C ASP A 312 22.25 34.23 -23.87
N ASP A 313 22.76 34.42 -25.08
CA ASP A 313 23.77 33.56 -25.70
C ASP A 313 25.04 33.43 -24.84
N GLU A 314 25.36 34.43 -24.01
CA GLU A 314 26.48 34.40 -23.05
C GLU A 314 26.30 33.40 -21.90
N PHE A 315 25.06 33.03 -21.57
CA PHE A 315 24.73 32.08 -20.51
C PHE A 315 24.20 30.74 -21.05
N LYS A 316 24.09 30.59 -22.37
CA LYS A 316 23.72 29.31 -23.01
C LYS A 316 24.90 28.33 -22.91
N PRO A 317 24.68 27.08 -22.46
CA PRO A 317 25.74 26.07 -22.49
C PRO A 317 26.26 25.88 -23.93
N PRO A 318 27.57 25.73 -24.14
CA PRO A 318 28.13 25.48 -25.47
C PRO A 318 27.43 24.30 -26.15
N GLU A 319 27.20 24.38 -27.47
CA GLU A 319 26.51 23.33 -28.23
C GLU A 319 27.18 21.95 -28.10
N SER A 320 28.49 21.93 -27.83
CA SER A 320 29.27 20.71 -27.56
C SER A 320 28.79 19.94 -26.33
N TYR A 321 28.14 20.60 -25.35
CA TYR A 321 27.60 19.96 -24.15
C TYR A 321 26.45 18.98 -24.46
N PHE A 322 25.75 19.19 -25.57
CA PHE A 322 24.58 18.39 -25.96
C PHE A 322 24.90 17.29 -26.97
N ARG A 323 26.13 17.23 -27.49
CA ARG A 323 26.62 16.11 -28.31
C ARG A 323 27.11 15.00 -27.37
N LYS A 324 26.30 13.97 -27.16
CA LYS A 324 26.70 12.71 -26.51
C LYS A 324 26.30 11.53 -27.36
#